data_AF-A0A8J7XNK1-F1
#
_entry.id   AF-A0A8J7XNK1-F1
#
_cell.length_a   1.000
_cell.length_b   1.000
_cell.length_c   1.000
_cell.angle_alpha   90.00
_cell.angle_beta   90.00
_cell.angle_gamma   90.00
#
_symmetry.space_group_name_H-M   'P 1'
#
loop_
_entity.id
_entity.type
_entity.pdbx_description
1 polymer ?
#
loop_
_entity_poly.entity_id
_entity_poly.type
_entity_poly.pdbx_seq_one_letter_code
_entity_poly.pdbx_strand_id
1 'polypeptide(L)'
;MNTKEHEVISISVEILREISTYVSIGVKLILAVYFLSKYSQKKMEAPLVWGAGFFFFGLSQVPVVAMQYFKDPAIDMAFALLAALLAALSLALLYYGASLLYFVRGSFWRERFSIALFVGMAVAIGVFNFAVGSENVLKSIFLLVATGFIFPILAVVAILFFIVWHKLDPVNPRRINVLFVALAWLGYSLVNGFGSFFFTTSIDWIFYMLSIASSIILLYGMTLGKATGH
;
A
#
# COMPACT_ATOMS: atom_id res chain seq x y z
N MET A 1 30.28 -24.74 -2.68
CA MET A 1 29.02 -24.28 -2.06
C MET A 1 27.97 -25.32 -2.40
N ASN A 2 27.34 -25.93 -1.40
CA ASN A 2 26.66 -27.23 -1.53
C ASN A 2 25.20 -27.03 -1.94
N THR A 3 24.65 -27.84 -2.84
CA THR A 3 23.28 -27.73 -3.37
C THR A 3 22.20 -27.68 -2.27
N LYS A 4 22.45 -28.33 -1.14
CA LYS A 4 21.59 -28.29 0.05
C LYS A 4 21.51 -26.92 0.74
N GLU A 5 22.57 -26.12 0.72
CA GLU A 5 22.56 -24.77 1.33
C GLU A 5 21.71 -23.81 0.51
N HIS A 6 21.75 -23.89 -0.82
CA HIS A 6 20.89 -23.11 -1.70
C HIS A 6 19.40 -23.44 -1.51
N GLU A 7 19.07 -24.71 -1.31
CA GLU A 7 17.70 -25.17 -1.11
C GLU A 7 17.12 -24.65 0.23
N VAL A 8 17.88 -24.72 1.32
CA VAL A 8 17.45 -24.21 2.65
C VAL A 8 17.27 -22.68 2.67
N ILE A 9 18.17 -21.94 2.01
CA ILE A 9 18.05 -20.48 1.88
C ILE A 9 16.81 -20.11 1.07
N SER A 10 16.53 -20.84 -0.03
CA SER A 10 15.34 -20.57 -0.86
C SER A 10 14.02 -20.76 -0.11
N ILE A 11 13.91 -21.84 0.67
CA ILE A 11 12.72 -22.13 1.50
C ILE A 11 12.50 -21.04 2.56
N SER A 12 13.58 -20.54 3.16
CA SER A 12 13.52 -19.50 4.19
C SER A 12 13.00 -18.16 3.67
N VAL A 13 13.38 -17.79 2.44
CA VAL A 13 12.94 -16.54 1.80
C VAL A 13 11.47 -16.61 1.38
N GLU A 14 11.01 -17.76 0.89
CA GLU A 14 9.61 -17.96 0.51
C GLU A 14 8.66 -17.84 1.71
N ILE A 15 9.01 -18.48 2.83
CA ILE A 15 8.26 -18.38 4.10
C ILE A 15 8.22 -16.92 4.56
N LEU A 16 9.34 -16.20 4.49
CA LEU A 16 9.39 -14.79 4.87
C LEU A 16 8.52 -13.90 3.98
N ARG A 17 8.45 -14.18 2.67
CA ARG A 17 7.55 -13.49 1.73
C ARG A 17 6.08 -13.69 2.11
N GLU A 18 5.70 -14.93 2.44
CA GLU A 18 4.33 -15.25 2.87
C GLU A 18 3.98 -14.54 4.19
N ILE A 19 4.87 -14.62 5.20
CA ILE A 19 4.69 -13.91 6.47
C ILE A 19 4.56 -12.41 6.22
N SER A 20 5.43 -11.81 5.40
CA SER A 20 5.35 -10.40 5.07
C SER A 20 4.02 -10.04 4.40
N THR A 21 3.50 -10.91 3.54
CA THR A 21 2.22 -10.71 2.85
C THR A 21 1.07 -10.75 3.85
N TYR A 22 1.00 -11.78 4.69
CA TYR A 22 -0.06 -11.92 5.70
C TYR A 22 -0.03 -10.81 6.74
N VAL A 23 1.16 -10.41 7.20
CA VAL A 23 1.31 -9.26 8.10
C VAL A 23 0.81 -7.98 7.43
N SER A 24 1.16 -7.75 6.16
CA SER A 24 0.69 -6.58 5.42
C SER A 24 -0.84 -6.54 5.29
N ILE A 25 -1.46 -7.67 4.91
CA ILE A 25 -2.92 -7.81 4.83
C ILE A 25 -3.55 -7.55 6.20
N GLY A 26 -3.07 -8.25 7.24
CA GLY A 26 -3.59 -8.15 8.60
C GLY A 26 -3.54 -6.74 9.14
N VAL A 27 -2.42 -6.04 9.00
CA VAL A 27 -2.26 -4.64 9.41
C VAL A 27 -3.26 -3.73 8.71
N LYS A 28 -3.44 -3.86 7.38
CA LYS A 28 -4.39 -3.04 6.62
C LYS A 28 -5.83 -3.29 7.08
N LEU A 29 -6.22 -4.54 7.29
CA LEU A 29 -7.57 -4.86 7.76
C LEU A 29 -7.81 -4.38 9.19
N ILE A 30 -6.83 -4.50 10.10
CA ILE A 30 -6.92 -3.96 11.46
C ILE A 30 -7.07 -2.43 11.42
N LEU A 31 -6.27 -1.74 10.59
CA LEU A 31 -6.39 -0.29 10.40
C LEU A 31 -7.75 0.10 9.82
N ALA A 32 -8.26 -0.66 8.86
CA ALA A 32 -9.59 -0.45 8.30
C ALA A 32 -10.68 -0.52 9.39
N VAL A 33 -10.67 -1.59 10.19
CA VAL A 33 -11.62 -1.78 11.29
C VAL A 33 -11.50 -0.65 12.32
N TYR A 34 -10.27 -0.27 12.71
CA TYR A 34 -10.04 0.83 13.64
C TYR A 34 -10.66 2.15 13.14
N PHE A 35 -10.38 2.53 11.90
CA PHE A 35 -10.86 3.79 11.33
C PHE A 35 -12.37 3.79 11.06
N LEU A 36 -12.93 2.67 10.57
CA LEU A 36 -14.37 2.52 10.39
C LEU A 36 -15.12 2.52 11.73
N SER A 37 -14.54 1.94 12.79
CA SER A 37 -15.08 2.03 14.15
C SER A 37 -15.10 3.49 14.64
N LYS A 38 -14.00 4.24 14.46
CA LYS A 38 -13.97 5.69 14.76
C LYS A 38 -14.97 6.49 13.95
N TYR A 39 -15.14 6.16 12.66
CA TYR A 39 -16.18 6.78 11.84
C TYR A 39 -17.57 6.48 12.39
N SER A 40 -17.86 5.24 12.77
CA SER A 40 -19.16 4.86 13.32
C SER A 40 -19.54 5.71 14.54
N GLN A 41 -18.56 6.00 15.41
CA GLN A 41 -18.73 6.79 16.63
C GLN A 41 -18.82 8.30 16.39
N LYS A 42 -17.93 8.87 15.56
CA LYS A 42 -17.78 10.33 15.42
C LYS A 42 -18.35 10.92 14.12
N LYS A 43 -18.74 10.07 13.15
CA LYS A 43 -19.23 10.42 11.81
C LYS A 43 -18.35 11.42 11.04
N MET A 44 -17.03 11.38 11.29
CA MET A 44 -16.06 12.27 10.63
C MET A 44 -15.59 11.71 9.28
N GLU A 45 -15.39 12.58 8.30
CA GLU A 45 -14.97 12.23 6.94
C GLU A 45 -13.62 11.47 6.90
N ALA A 46 -12.59 11.98 7.59
CA ALA A 46 -11.24 11.42 7.49
C ALA A 46 -11.13 9.96 7.96
N PRO A 47 -11.71 9.53 9.10
CA PRO A 47 -11.77 8.11 9.46
C PRO A 47 -12.47 7.23 8.41
N LEU A 48 -13.53 7.70 7.76
CA LEU A 48 -14.18 6.92 6.69
C LEU A 48 -13.22 6.68 5.53
N VAL A 49 -12.56 7.74 5.06
CA VAL A 49 -11.63 7.70 3.93
C VAL A 49 -10.44 6.79 4.23
N TRP A 50 -9.81 6.94 5.40
CA TRP A 50 -8.71 6.07 5.83
C TRP A 50 -9.17 4.62 5.96
N GLY A 51 -10.33 4.40 6.59
CA GLY A 51 -10.90 3.06 6.77
C GLY A 51 -11.16 2.35 5.45
N ALA A 52 -11.82 3.02 4.50
CA ALA A 52 -12.07 2.50 3.16
C ALA A 52 -10.77 2.29 2.38
N GLY A 53 -9.83 3.25 2.43
CA GLY A 53 -8.54 3.14 1.78
C GLY A 53 -7.76 1.89 2.22
N PHE A 54 -7.65 1.66 3.54
CA PHE A 54 -7.00 0.46 4.08
C PHE A 54 -7.77 -0.83 3.78
N PHE A 55 -9.10 -0.79 3.81
CA PHE A 55 -9.93 -1.95 3.48
C PHE A 55 -9.68 -2.43 2.06
N PHE A 56 -9.79 -1.52 1.08
CA PHE A 56 -9.50 -1.85 -0.31
C PHE A 56 -8.03 -2.20 -0.53
N PHE A 57 -7.10 -1.63 0.25
CA PHE A 57 -5.69 -2.00 0.14
C PHE A 57 -5.48 -3.46 0.55
N GLY A 58 -6.06 -3.88 1.68
CA GLY A 58 -6.00 -5.26 2.15
C GLY A 58 -6.65 -6.21 1.15
N LEU A 59 -7.86 -5.86 0.67
CA LEU A 59 -8.58 -6.66 -0.31
C LEU A 59 -7.84 -6.81 -1.65
N SER A 60 -7.10 -5.80 -2.10
CA SER A 60 -6.35 -5.88 -3.37
C SER A 60 -5.33 -7.03 -3.40
N GLN A 61 -4.88 -7.51 -2.23
CA GLN A 61 -3.93 -8.62 -2.14
C GLN A 61 -4.61 -9.99 -2.15
N VAL A 62 -5.92 -10.07 -1.88
CA VAL A 62 -6.66 -11.34 -1.85
C VAL A 62 -6.72 -12.01 -3.22
N PRO A 63 -7.06 -11.32 -4.34
CA PRO A 63 -7.01 -11.94 -5.66
C PRO A 63 -5.60 -12.43 -6.02
N VAL A 64 -4.56 -11.72 -5.58
CA VAL A 64 -3.16 -12.11 -5.83
C VAL A 64 -2.81 -13.44 -5.17
N VAL A 65 -3.25 -13.64 -3.93
CA VAL A 65 -3.10 -14.93 -3.25
C VAL A 65 -3.97 -16.00 -3.91
N ALA A 66 -5.20 -15.66 -4.31
CA ALA A 66 -6.13 -16.59 -4.94
C ALA A 66 -5.62 -17.17 -6.27
N MET A 67 -4.92 -16.37 -7.09
CA MET A 67 -4.35 -16.81 -8.39
C MET A 67 -3.48 -18.06 -8.27
N GLN A 68 -2.81 -18.27 -7.12
CA GLN A 68 -1.96 -19.44 -6.89
C GLN A 68 -2.73 -20.78 -6.92
N TYR A 69 -4.06 -20.76 -6.75
CA TYR A 69 -4.90 -21.95 -6.63
C TYR A 69 -5.64 -22.33 -7.93
N PHE A 70 -5.88 -21.41 -8.85
CA PHE A 70 -6.74 -21.66 -10.02
C PHE A 70 -5.96 -22.13 -11.27
N LYS A 71 -4.72 -21.68 -11.47
CA LYS A 71 -3.84 -22.08 -12.59
C LYS A 71 -4.48 -21.95 -13.99
N ASP A 72 -5.40 -21.01 -14.15
CA ASP A 72 -6.09 -20.71 -15.42
C ASP A 72 -5.71 -19.28 -15.86
N PRO A 73 -5.09 -19.09 -17.03
CA PRO A 73 -4.64 -17.78 -17.50
C PRO A 73 -5.75 -16.72 -17.62
N ALA A 74 -6.99 -17.11 -17.95
CA ALA A 74 -8.10 -16.17 -18.07
C ALA A 74 -8.60 -15.72 -16.69
N ILE A 75 -8.64 -16.65 -15.73
CA ILE A 75 -9.00 -16.34 -14.33
C ILE A 75 -7.91 -15.46 -13.70
N ASP A 76 -6.64 -15.75 -13.96
CA ASP A 76 -5.50 -14.98 -13.47
C ASP A 76 -5.53 -13.53 -14.00
N MET A 77 -5.87 -13.34 -15.27
CA MET A 77 -6.07 -12.00 -15.85
C MET A 77 -7.18 -11.24 -15.12
N ALA A 78 -8.34 -11.87 -14.91
CA ALA A 78 -9.46 -11.24 -14.20
C ALA A 78 -9.09 -10.86 -12.76
N PHE A 79 -8.41 -11.75 -12.03
CA PHE A 79 -7.96 -11.47 -10.67
C PHE A 79 -6.89 -10.38 -10.61
N ALA A 80 -5.95 -10.36 -11.55
CA ALA A 80 -4.93 -9.33 -11.62
C ALA A 80 -5.54 -7.94 -11.89
N LEU A 81 -6.51 -7.85 -12.82
CA LEU A 81 -7.22 -6.61 -13.10
C LEU A 81 -8.06 -6.14 -11.90
N LEU A 82 -8.74 -7.07 -11.22
CA LEU A 82 -9.50 -6.77 -10.01
C LEU A 82 -8.57 -6.26 -8.89
N ALA A 83 -7.44 -6.94 -8.65
CA ALA A 83 -6.44 -6.52 -7.69
C ALA A 83 -5.90 -5.12 -8.01
N ALA A 84 -5.57 -4.86 -9.28
CA ALA A 84 -5.07 -3.57 -9.74
C ALA A 84 -6.10 -2.44 -9.51
N LEU A 85 -7.38 -2.69 -9.80
CA LEU A 85 -8.45 -1.70 -9.62
C LEU A 85 -8.71 -1.41 -8.13
N LEU A 86 -8.71 -2.44 -7.29
CA LEU A 86 -8.82 -2.29 -5.83
C LEU A 86 -7.63 -1.52 -5.26
N ALA A 87 -6.42 -1.79 -5.74
CA ALA A 87 -5.22 -1.05 -5.37
C ALA A 87 -5.32 0.42 -5.80
N ALA A 88 -5.75 0.70 -7.04
CA ALA A 88 -5.94 2.07 -7.52
C ALA A 88 -6.96 2.86 -6.68
N LEU A 89 -8.11 2.24 -6.37
CA LEU A 89 -9.12 2.85 -5.49
C LEU A 89 -8.56 3.13 -4.10
N SER A 90 -7.84 2.15 -3.54
CA SER A 90 -7.18 2.30 -2.24
C SER A 90 -6.18 3.46 -2.24
N LEU A 91 -5.27 3.52 -3.21
CA LEU A 91 -4.24 4.55 -3.30
C LEU A 91 -4.84 5.95 -3.45
N ALA A 92 -5.90 6.10 -4.23
CA ALA A 92 -6.63 7.36 -4.35
C ALA A 92 -7.26 7.80 -3.01
N LEU A 93 -7.86 6.87 -2.27
CA LEU A 93 -8.43 7.13 -0.95
C LEU A 93 -7.35 7.44 0.10
N LEU A 94 -6.22 6.72 0.11
CA LEU A 94 -5.12 6.97 1.03
C LEU A 94 -4.45 8.33 0.76
N TYR A 95 -4.26 8.69 -0.52
CA TYR A 95 -3.86 10.04 -0.89
C TYR A 95 -4.86 11.07 -0.39
N TYR A 96 -6.17 10.84 -0.60
CA TYR A 96 -7.21 11.76 -0.15
C TYR A 96 -7.16 11.93 1.38
N GLY A 97 -7.06 10.83 2.12
CA GLY A 97 -6.94 10.81 3.58
C GLY A 97 -5.73 11.61 4.09
N ALA A 98 -4.58 11.51 3.40
CA ALA A 98 -3.40 12.31 3.71
C ALA A 98 -3.60 13.80 3.36
N SER A 99 -4.26 14.08 2.23
CA SER A 99 -4.55 15.44 1.78
C SER A 99 -5.45 16.21 2.77
N LEU A 100 -6.38 15.51 3.44
CA LEU A 100 -7.27 16.08 4.46
C LEU A 100 -6.50 16.66 5.66
N LEU A 101 -5.32 16.14 5.95
CA LEU A 101 -4.49 16.60 7.08
C LEU A 101 -3.74 17.90 6.77
N TYR A 102 -3.56 18.23 5.50
CA TYR A 102 -2.67 19.31 5.07
C TYR A 102 -3.38 20.42 4.28
N PHE A 103 -4.21 20.04 3.32
CA PHE A 103 -4.79 20.98 2.37
C PHE A 103 -6.12 21.57 2.87
N VAL A 104 -6.29 22.86 2.61
CA VAL A 104 -7.53 23.59 2.92
C VAL A 104 -8.68 23.04 2.08
N ARG A 105 -9.89 23.03 2.65
CA ARG A 105 -11.12 22.67 1.94
C ARG A 105 -11.32 23.59 0.72
N GLY A 106 -11.85 23.05 -0.37
CA GLY A 106 -11.98 23.75 -1.66
C GLY A 106 -10.73 23.74 -2.55
N SER A 107 -9.57 23.28 -2.04
CA SER A 107 -8.37 23.17 -2.89
C SER A 107 -8.46 21.98 -3.83
N PHE A 108 -7.96 22.15 -5.06
CA PHE A 108 -7.93 21.09 -6.08
C PHE A 108 -7.20 19.83 -5.60
N TRP A 109 -6.05 20.00 -4.93
CA TRP A 109 -5.23 18.93 -4.38
C TRP A 109 -5.96 18.08 -3.35
N ARG A 110 -6.89 18.67 -2.60
CA ARG A 110 -7.75 17.95 -1.69
C ARG A 110 -8.89 17.28 -2.45
N GLU A 111 -9.74 18.04 -3.14
CA GLU A 111 -11.07 17.54 -3.53
C GLU A 111 -11.10 16.78 -4.86
N ARG A 112 -10.20 17.08 -5.79
CA ARG A 112 -10.31 16.58 -7.18
C ARG A 112 -9.13 15.71 -7.59
N PHE A 113 -7.96 15.91 -6.99
CA PHE A 113 -6.77 15.16 -7.39
C PHE A 113 -6.87 13.67 -7.11
N SER A 114 -7.51 13.24 -6.01
CA SER A 114 -7.74 11.81 -5.73
C SER A 114 -8.62 11.15 -6.81
N ILE A 115 -9.63 11.86 -7.30
CA ILE A 115 -10.49 11.40 -8.39
C ILE A 115 -9.68 11.31 -9.69
N ALA A 116 -8.92 12.37 -10.02
CA ALA A 116 -8.06 12.37 -11.20
C ALA A 116 -7.01 11.25 -11.16
N LEU A 117 -6.41 10.98 -9.99
CA LEU A 117 -5.51 9.85 -9.75
C LEU A 117 -6.23 8.52 -10.01
N PHE A 118 -7.41 8.31 -9.41
CA PHE A 118 -8.17 7.08 -9.60
C PHE A 118 -8.54 6.85 -11.07
N VAL A 119 -9.09 7.86 -11.74
CA VAL A 119 -9.47 7.77 -13.15
C VAL A 119 -8.24 7.51 -14.01
N GLY A 120 -7.12 8.19 -13.78
CA GLY A 120 -5.88 7.97 -14.52
C GLY A 120 -5.36 6.54 -14.37
N MET A 121 -5.33 6.01 -13.14
CA MET A 121 -4.93 4.62 -12.88
C MET A 121 -5.91 3.62 -13.51
N ALA A 122 -7.22 3.84 -13.39
CA ALA A 122 -8.24 2.98 -13.96
C ALA A 122 -8.16 2.93 -15.49
N VAL A 123 -7.91 4.09 -16.14
CA VAL A 123 -7.67 4.15 -17.58
C VAL A 123 -6.41 3.40 -17.96
N ALA A 124 -5.31 3.56 -17.22
CA ALA A 124 -4.07 2.83 -17.47
C ALA A 124 -4.26 1.30 -17.35
N ILE A 125 -5.01 0.83 -16.33
CA ILE A 125 -5.38 -0.59 -16.17
C ILE A 125 -6.28 -1.05 -17.33
N GLY A 126 -7.25 -0.22 -17.74
CA GLY A 126 -8.13 -0.52 -18.87
C GLY A 126 -7.36 -0.68 -20.18
N VAL A 127 -6.45 0.25 -20.49
CA VAL A 127 -5.57 0.17 -21.67
C VAL A 127 -4.69 -1.07 -21.60
N PHE A 128 -4.18 -1.41 -20.42
CA PHE A 128 -3.35 -2.59 -20.21
C PHE A 128 -4.07 -3.90 -20.61
N ASN A 129 -5.37 -4.03 -20.28
CA ASN A 129 -6.19 -5.19 -20.68
C ASN A 129 -6.27 -5.37 -22.21
N PHE A 130 -6.17 -4.29 -22.99
CA PHE A 130 -6.19 -4.35 -24.46
C PHE A 130 -4.79 -4.54 -25.08
N ALA A 131 -3.74 -4.13 -24.38
CA ALA A 131 -2.38 -4.09 -24.92
C ALA A 131 -1.54 -5.34 -24.59
N VAL A 132 -1.90 -6.12 -23.58
CA VAL A 132 -1.09 -7.25 -23.08
C VAL A 132 -1.87 -8.55 -23.16
N GLY A 133 -1.33 -9.54 -23.87
CA GLY A 133 -1.89 -10.90 -23.94
C GLY A 133 -1.79 -11.63 -22.59
N SER A 134 -2.75 -12.52 -22.32
CA SER A 134 -2.95 -13.22 -21.04
C SER A 134 -1.69 -13.83 -20.42
N GLU A 135 -0.76 -14.30 -21.25
CA GLU A 135 0.48 -14.97 -20.83
C GLU A 135 1.48 -14.06 -20.12
N ASN A 136 1.47 -12.75 -20.39
CA ASN A 136 2.40 -11.77 -19.79
C ASN A 136 1.73 -10.83 -18.77
N VAL A 137 0.44 -11.01 -18.54
CA VAL A 137 -0.38 -10.11 -17.72
C VAL A 137 0.17 -9.99 -16.32
N LEU A 138 0.41 -11.11 -15.64
CA LEU A 138 0.79 -11.12 -14.23
C LEU A 138 2.05 -10.30 -13.97
N LYS A 139 3.10 -10.51 -14.77
CA LYS A 139 4.37 -9.82 -14.60
C LYS A 139 4.25 -8.33 -14.95
N SER A 140 3.61 -8.02 -16.07
CA SER A 140 3.53 -6.65 -16.57
C SER A 140 2.55 -5.78 -15.77
N ILE A 141 1.44 -6.33 -15.29
CA ILE A 141 0.47 -5.61 -14.46
C ILE A 141 0.99 -5.43 -13.04
N PHE A 142 1.71 -6.42 -12.51
CA PHE A 142 2.40 -6.29 -11.24
C PHE A 142 3.42 -5.17 -11.29
N LEU A 143 4.26 -5.13 -12.33
CA LEU A 143 5.24 -4.06 -12.49
C LEU A 143 4.55 -2.69 -12.60
N LEU A 144 3.50 -2.58 -13.43
CA LEU A 144 2.71 -1.35 -13.59
C LEU A 144 2.13 -0.87 -12.26
N VAL A 145 1.50 -1.77 -11.49
CA VAL A 145 0.86 -1.41 -10.22
C VAL A 145 1.91 -1.10 -9.14
N ALA A 146 2.90 -1.96 -8.96
CA ALA A 146 3.90 -1.81 -7.90
C ALA A 146 4.82 -0.60 -8.13
N THR A 147 5.38 -0.46 -9.33
CA THR A 147 6.33 0.62 -9.65
C THR A 147 5.65 1.87 -10.19
N GLY A 148 4.57 1.71 -10.96
CA GLY A 148 3.87 2.83 -11.59
C GLY A 148 2.82 3.51 -10.71
N PHE A 149 2.19 2.77 -9.78
CA PHE A 149 1.14 3.34 -8.91
C PHE A 149 1.54 3.38 -7.43
N ILE A 150 1.84 2.22 -6.84
CA ILE A 150 2.08 2.09 -5.39
C ILE A 150 3.30 2.92 -4.99
N PHE A 151 4.45 2.74 -5.66
CA PHE A 151 5.67 3.47 -5.36
C PHE A 151 5.46 5.00 -5.33
N PRO A 152 5.06 5.67 -6.44
CA PRO A 152 4.98 7.12 -6.44
C PRO A 152 3.88 7.66 -5.53
N ILE A 153 2.72 7.00 -5.44
CA ILE A 153 1.61 7.52 -4.62
C ILE A 153 1.93 7.39 -3.13
N LEU A 154 2.51 6.27 -2.70
CA LEU A 154 2.92 6.12 -1.30
C LEU A 154 4.10 7.04 -0.94
N ALA A 155 4.99 7.35 -1.89
CA ALA A 155 6.02 8.37 -1.69
C ALA A 155 5.40 9.76 -1.47
N VAL A 156 4.38 10.13 -2.26
CA VAL A 156 3.64 11.38 -2.08
C VAL A 156 2.94 11.41 -0.71
N VAL A 157 2.29 10.33 -0.30
CA VAL A 157 1.68 10.21 1.04
C VAL A 157 2.74 10.40 2.12
N ALA A 158 3.91 9.75 2.00
CA ALA A 158 5.03 9.94 2.94
C ALA A 158 5.48 11.40 3.02
N ILE A 159 5.65 12.07 1.88
CA ILE A 159 6.03 13.49 1.81
C ILE A 159 5.00 14.36 2.53
N LEU A 160 3.69 14.13 2.34
CA LEU A 160 2.66 14.86 3.05
C LEU A 160 2.79 14.71 4.57
N PHE A 161 3.05 13.49 5.07
CA PHE A 161 3.31 13.27 6.49
C PHE A 161 4.60 13.94 6.98
N PHE A 162 5.69 13.97 6.19
CA PHE A 162 6.89 14.73 6.53
C PHE A 162 6.62 16.22 6.66
N ILE A 163 5.80 16.79 5.77
CA ILE A 163 5.41 18.20 5.85
C ILE A 163 4.58 18.45 7.11
N VAL A 164 3.64 17.57 7.45
CA VAL A 164 2.86 17.66 8.70
C VAL A 164 3.80 17.59 9.91
N TRP A 165 4.75 16.64 9.93
CA TRP A 165 5.74 16.51 11.00
C TRP A 165 6.58 17.77 11.19
N HIS A 166 7.00 18.39 10.08
CA HIS A 166 7.80 19.61 10.12
C HIS A 166 7.00 20.82 10.64
N LYS A 167 5.70 20.90 10.33
CA LYS A 167 4.81 21.98 10.78
C LYS A 167 4.29 21.82 12.21
N LEU A 168 4.36 20.62 12.79
CA LEU A 168 3.96 20.41 14.17
C LEU A 168 4.96 21.04 15.15
N ASP A 169 4.43 21.66 16.20
CA ASP A 169 5.22 22.19 17.32
C ASP A 169 6.15 21.08 17.86
N PRO A 170 7.45 21.36 18.09
CA PRO A 170 8.39 20.42 18.68
C PRO A 170 7.93 19.75 19.98
N VAL A 171 7.11 20.44 20.78
CA VAL A 171 6.58 19.94 22.06
C VAL A 171 5.34 19.05 21.85
N ASN A 172 4.76 19.03 20.65
CA ASN A 172 3.56 18.24 20.38
C ASN A 172 3.87 16.72 20.50
N PRO A 173 3.18 15.99 21.42
CA PRO A 173 3.46 14.58 21.66
C PRO A 173 3.15 13.68 20.45
N ARG A 174 2.40 14.16 19.46
CA ARG A 174 2.10 13.41 18.22
C ARG A 174 3.22 13.48 17.19
N ARG A 175 4.16 14.43 17.32
CA ARG A 175 5.17 14.72 16.29
C ARG A 175 6.00 13.50 15.91
N ILE A 176 6.49 12.74 16.90
CA ILE A 176 7.27 11.52 16.66
C ILE A 176 6.45 10.45 15.92
N ASN A 177 5.17 10.29 16.27
CA ASN A 177 4.30 9.31 15.62
C ASN A 177 4.01 9.68 14.15
N VAL A 178 3.85 10.97 13.85
CA VAL A 178 3.69 11.45 12.47
C VAL A 178 4.96 11.16 11.66
N LEU A 179 6.16 11.34 12.25
CA LEU A 179 7.42 10.97 11.61
C LEU A 179 7.50 9.46 11.34
N PHE A 180 7.13 8.63 12.31
CA PHE A 180 7.10 7.18 12.14
C PHE A 180 6.14 6.74 11.02
N VAL A 181 4.96 7.37 10.92
CA VAL A 181 4.03 7.12 9.81
C VAL A 181 4.64 7.55 8.48
N ALA A 182 5.32 8.70 8.42
CA ALA A 182 6.01 9.15 7.20
C ALA A 182 7.08 8.15 6.76
N LEU A 183 7.92 7.69 7.69
CA LEU A 183 8.96 6.70 7.45
C LEU A 183 8.39 5.34 7.05
N ALA A 184 7.28 4.92 7.64
CA ALA A 184 6.60 3.68 7.27
C ALA A 184 6.05 3.72 5.84
N TRP A 185 5.41 4.83 5.44
CA TRP A 185 4.96 5.01 4.06
C TRP A 185 6.11 5.07 3.06
N LEU A 186 7.21 5.73 3.43
CA LEU A 186 8.42 5.77 2.62
C LEU A 186 9.03 4.37 2.46
N GLY A 187 9.17 3.63 3.56
CA GLY A 187 9.64 2.24 3.53
C GLY A 187 8.78 1.36 2.63
N TYR A 188 7.45 1.44 2.78
CA TYR A 188 6.51 0.74 1.90
C TYR A 188 6.66 1.11 0.43
N SER A 189 6.78 2.41 0.14
CA SER A 189 7.01 2.90 -1.21
C SER A 189 8.29 2.28 -1.78
N LEU A 190 9.41 2.40 -1.07
CA LEU A 190 10.72 1.89 -1.49
C LEU A 190 10.71 0.37 -1.73
N VAL A 191 10.06 -0.40 -0.84
CA VAL A 191 9.90 -1.86 -1.02
C VAL A 191 9.17 -2.19 -2.32
N ASN A 192 8.08 -1.47 -2.64
CA ASN A 192 7.31 -1.74 -3.86
C ASN A 192 8.00 -1.21 -5.13
N GLY A 193 8.76 -0.11 -5.03
CA GLY A 193 9.55 0.43 -6.13
C GLY A 193 10.78 -0.42 -6.41
N PHE A 194 11.75 -0.40 -5.48
CA PHE A 194 13.04 -1.07 -5.67
C PHE A 194 12.92 -2.59 -5.64
N GLY A 195 12.08 -3.16 -4.76
CA GLY A 195 11.91 -4.61 -4.68
C GLY A 195 11.40 -5.22 -6.00
N SER A 196 10.60 -4.47 -6.77
CA SER A 196 10.12 -4.91 -8.09
C SER A 196 11.22 -4.99 -9.16
N PHE A 197 12.34 -4.26 -9.00
CA PHE A 197 13.49 -4.29 -9.92
C PHE A 197 14.55 -5.32 -9.53
N PHE A 198 14.62 -5.69 -8.24
CA PHE A 198 15.64 -6.60 -7.69
C PHE A 198 15.11 -8.02 -7.39
N PHE A 199 13.94 -8.38 -7.93
CA PHE A 199 13.37 -9.72 -7.83
C PHE A 199 14.45 -10.78 -8.16
N THR A 200 14.58 -11.81 -7.32
CA THR A 200 15.55 -12.92 -7.43
C THR A 200 16.98 -12.64 -6.97
N THR A 201 17.21 -11.58 -6.17
CA THR A 201 18.53 -11.33 -5.57
C THR A 201 18.59 -11.83 -4.13
N SER A 202 19.80 -12.09 -3.62
CA SER A 202 20.06 -12.48 -2.22
C SER A 202 19.62 -11.45 -1.17
N ILE A 203 19.02 -10.33 -1.59
CA ILE A 203 18.65 -9.17 -0.78
C ILE A 203 17.13 -9.13 -0.52
N ASP A 204 16.35 -10.03 -1.14
CA ASP A 204 14.88 -10.08 -1.00
C ASP A 204 14.41 -10.15 0.46
N TRP A 205 15.15 -10.84 1.33
CA TRP A 205 14.86 -10.92 2.76
C TRP A 205 14.86 -9.54 3.45
N ILE A 206 15.72 -8.62 3.03
CA ILE A 206 15.77 -7.25 3.58
C ILE A 206 14.48 -6.51 3.25
N PHE A 207 14.00 -6.65 2.01
CA PHE A 207 12.75 -6.00 1.58
C PHE A 207 11.53 -6.54 2.33
N TYR A 208 11.46 -7.85 2.56
CA TYR A 208 10.38 -8.45 3.35
C TYR A 208 10.43 -8.04 4.83
N MET A 209 11.62 -8.03 5.45
CA MET A 209 11.78 -7.53 6.82
C MET A 209 11.41 -6.04 6.93
N LEU A 210 11.84 -5.22 5.98
CA LEU A 210 11.50 -3.80 5.93
C LEU A 210 10.00 -3.58 5.73
N SER A 211 9.35 -4.40 4.90
CA SER A 211 7.90 -4.40 4.71
C SER A 211 7.15 -4.71 6.00
N ILE A 212 7.55 -5.76 6.73
CA ILE A 212 6.99 -6.12 8.03
C ILE A 212 7.16 -4.98 9.03
N ALA A 213 8.38 -4.45 9.18
CA ALA A 213 8.66 -3.35 10.09
C ALA A 213 7.82 -2.11 9.74
N SER A 214 7.75 -1.74 8.47
CA SER A 214 6.94 -0.61 8.00
C SER A 214 5.45 -0.82 8.30
N SER A 215 4.93 -2.04 8.16
CA SER A 215 3.55 -2.39 8.51
C SER A 215 3.25 -2.18 9.98
N ILE A 216 4.12 -2.70 10.86
CA ILE A 216 3.92 -2.62 12.30
C ILE A 216 4.04 -1.17 12.77
N ILE A 217 5.01 -0.42 12.25
CA ILE A 217 5.17 1.01 12.54
C ILE A 217 3.94 1.80 12.08
N LEU A 218 3.41 1.51 10.88
CA LEU A 218 2.21 2.14 10.37
C LEU A 218 1.00 1.84 11.26
N LEU A 219 0.81 0.58 11.67
CA LEU A 219 -0.25 0.18 12.59
C LEU A 219 -0.16 0.97 13.89
N TYR A 220 1.02 0.99 14.51
CA TYR A 220 1.26 1.69 15.77
C TYR A 220 0.99 3.20 15.64
N GLY A 221 1.61 3.85 14.65
CA GLY A 221 1.56 5.31 14.48
C GLY A 221 0.15 5.81 14.14
N MET A 222 -0.60 5.07 13.32
CA MET A 222 -1.96 5.44 12.91
C MET A 222 -3.01 5.16 13.99
N THR A 223 -2.80 4.16 14.87
CA THR A 223 -3.78 3.78 15.91
C THR A 223 -3.51 4.41 17.27
N LEU A 224 -2.41 4.00 17.92
CA LEU A 224 -2.01 4.42 19.27
C LEU A 224 -1.31 5.78 19.21
N GLY A 225 -0.49 6.00 18.18
CA GLY A 225 0.26 7.24 17.99
C GLY A 225 -0.61 8.44 17.59
N LYS A 226 -1.87 8.19 17.19
CA LYS A 226 -2.87 9.20 16.77
C LYS A 226 -2.31 10.18 15.72
N ALA A 227 -1.50 9.70 14.79
CA ALA A 227 -0.86 10.53 13.76
C ALA A 227 -1.85 11.30 12.88
N THR A 228 -3.08 10.79 12.71
CA THR A 228 -4.16 11.43 11.93
C THR A 228 -4.99 12.43 12.75
N GLY A 229 -4.66 12.63 14.02
CA GLY A 229 -5.22 13.69 14.84
C GLY A 229 -6.57 13.43 15.52
N HIS A 230 -7.18 12.26 15.30
CA HIS A 230 -8.53 11.88 15.76
C HIS A 230 -8.60 11.09 17.07
#